data_AF-A0A8B6GIS5-F1
#
_entry.id   AF-A0A8B6GIS5-F1
#
_cell.length_a   1.000
_cell.length_b   1.000
_cell.length_c   1.000
_cell.angle_alpha   90.00
_cell.angle_beta   90.00
_cell.angle_gamma   90.00
#
_symmetry.space_group_name_H-M   'P 1'
#
loop_
_entity.id
_entity.type
_entity.pdbx_description
1 polymer ?
#
loop_
_entity_poly.entity_id
_entity_poly.type
_entity_poly.pdbx_seq_one_letter_code
_entity_poly.pdbx_strand_id
1 'polypeptide(L)'
;MSMNYVGSISLMDKGDYDRGDSPAQAVLDKNARSVAQRIADETREELEKVLERVEHIYDSYENSMELIFQTQHNANMEYVNDINELEEIMKDQIKKRKYQQGLTIFIVGYENVCGQRLKLLQHVNEFFMENSKSVEEEDWFPKTPDLDLDDAAENIDQSLNKAEDLANRLGEINQEMVNWLSNYAINKASSKGKKKLEKALEKAKEDLGSLSEKLHNLQLDLEDKESKYQDLLKMLENKNLETQKYKTAAEIAKKKIQELQETVDKNKSKTEEVKREIEKFHETQIVAITQAHAAEVDAMKNEYEEELKKAKMTTTHR
;
A
#
# COMPACT_ATOMS: atom_id res chain seq x y z
N MET A 1 6.58 -27.81 8.31
CA MET A 1 6.55 -27.25 9.68
C MET A 1 5.33 -26.36 9.77
N SER A 2 4.27 -26.83 10.41
CA SER A 2 3.01 -26.11 10.57
C SER A 2 3.18 -24.99 11.60
N MET A 3 3.11 -23.73 11.17
CA MET A 3 2.98 -22.61 12.09
C MET A 3 1.56 -22.62 12.67
N ASN A 4 1.42 -23.20 13.85
CA ASN A 4 0.25 -23.02 14.69
C ASN A 4 0.32 -21.61 15.29
N TYR A 5 -0.36 -20.65 14.67
CA TYR A 5 -0.60 -19.34 15.26
C TYR A 5 -1.67 -19.49 16.36
N VAL A 6 -1.25 -19.97 17.53
CA VAL A 6 -2.06 -19.92 18.75
C VAL A 6 -1.75 -18.61 19.44
N GLY A 7 -2.26 -17.51 18.88
CA GLY A 7 -2.34 -16.24 19.59
C GLY A 7 -3.42 -16.35 20.66
N SER A 8 -3.05 -16.72 21.87
CA SER A 8 -3.94 -16.68 23.04
C SER A 8 -4.29 -15.22 23.33
N ILE A 9 -5.43 -14.75 22.80
CA ILE A 9 -6.08 -13.51 23.23
C ILE A 9 -6.60 -13.76 24.66
N SER A 10 -5.73 -13.50 25.63
CA SER A 10 -6.08 -13.38 27.05
C SER A 10 -6.57 -11.95 27.26
N LEU A 11 -7.87 -11.72 27.03
CA LEU A 11 -8.49 -10.42 27.20
C LEU A 11 -9.33 -10.41 28.47
N MET A 12 -8.68 -10.61 29.62
CA MET A 12 -9.24 -10.27 30.93
C MET A 12 -8.10 -10.01 31.92
N ASP A 13 -7.87 -8.73 32.22
CA ASP A 13 -7.64 -8.31 33.60
C ASP A 13 -7.89 -6.81 33.72
N LYS A 14 -9.11 -6.42 34.10
CA LYS A 14 -9.40 -5.19 34.83
C LYS A 14 -10.77 -5.29 35.48
N GLY A 15 -10.74 -5.72 36.74
CA GLY A 15 -11.51 -5.15 37.84
C GLY A 15 -13.03 -5.31 37.81
N ASP A 16 -13.50 -6.33 38.53
CA ASP A 16 -14.65 -6.27 39.45
C ASP A 16 -15.81 -5.33 39.08
N TYR A 17 -16.70 -5.71 38.16
CA TYR A 17 -18.13 -5.41 38.27
C TYR A 17 -18.98 -6.49 37.56
N ASP A 18 -19.93 -7.03 38.33
CA ASP A 18 -21.14 -7.78 37.97
C ASP A 18 -21.11 -9.15 37.26
N ARG A 19 -21.37 -10.17 38.09
CA ARG A 19 -21.62 -11.58 37.81
C ARG A 19 -22.97 -11.87 37.11
N GLY A 20 -23.41 -11.01 36.17
CA GLY A 20 -24.67 -11.18 35.44
C GLY A 20 -24.52 -11.66 33.99
N ASP A 21 -23.45 -11.26 33.31
CA ASP A 21 -23.40 -11.24 31.83
C ASP A 21 -22.45 -12.27 31.19
N SER A 22 -21.88 -13.16 32.00
CA SER A 22 -20.91 -14.18 31.57
C SER A 22 -21.36 -15.05 30.37
N PRO A 23 -22.65 -15.47 30.24
CA PRO A 23 -23.10 -16.24 29.08
C PRO A 23 -23.17 -15.41 27.79
N ALA A 24 -23.56 -14.14 27.87
CA ALA A 24 -23.67 -13.27 26.70
C ALA A 24 -22.28 -12.92 26.15
N GLN A 25 -21.33 -12.65 27.04
CA GLN A 25 -19.95 -12.36 26.69
C GLN A 25 -19.25 -13.59 26.07
N ALA A 26 -19.55 -14.79 26.54
CA ALA A 26 -19.05 -16.03 25.95
C ALA A 26 -19.57 -16.26 24.51
N VAL A 27 -20.79 -15.83 24.19
CA VAL A 27 -21.36 -15.92 22.83
C VAL A 27 -20.72 -14.90 21.90
N LEU A 28 -20.51 -13.67 22.37
CA LEU A 28 -19.82 -12.62 21.62
C LEU A 28 -18.37 -13.03 21.29
N ASP A 29 -17.64 -13.55 22.28
CA ASP A 29 -16.28 -14.07 22.09
C ASP A 29 -16.24 -15.22 21.08
N LYS A 30 -17.22 -16.13 21.15
CA LYS A 30 -17.31 -17.26 20.22
C LYS A 30 -17.59 -16.79 18.79
N ASN A 31 -18.46 -15.81 18.61
CA ASN A 31 -18.75 -15.22 17.30
C ASN A 31 -17.54 -14.44 16.75
N ALA A 32 -16.88 -13.63 17.57
CA ALA A 32 -15.67 -12.91 17.17
C ALA A 32 -14.57 -13.87 16.71
N ARG A 33 -14.32 -14.95 17.46
CA ARG A 33 -13.38 -16.00 17.07
C ARG A 33 -13.80 -16.71 15.79
N SER A 34 -15.09 -17.02 15.63
CA SER A 34 -15.60 -17.68 14.42
C SER A 34 -15.46 -16.81 13.18
N VAL A 35 -15.66 -15.49 13.28
CA VAL A 35 -15.49 -14.54 12.17
C VAL A 35 -14.01 -14.40 11.83
N ALA A 36 -13.14 -14.24 12.83
CA ALA A 36 -11.70 -14.17 12.62
C ALA A 36 -11.15 -15.45 11.96
N GLN A 37 -11.62 -16.62 12.39
CA GLN A 37 -11.28 -17.91 11.78
C GLN A 37 -11.71 -17.96 10.32
N ARG A 38 -12.93 -17.51 10.00
CA ARG A 38 -13.45 -17.50 8.63
C ARG A 38 -12.63 -16.60 7.71
N ILE A 39 -12.29 -15.41 8.17
CA ILE A 39 -11.45 -14.46 7.42
C ILE A 39 -10.04 -15.04 7.21
N ALA A 40 -9.47 -15.69 8.22
CA ALA A 40 -8.16 -16.33 8.11
C ALA A 40 -8.19 -17.50 7.10
N ASP A 41 -9.25 -18.30 7.10
CA ASP A 41 -9.43 -19.39 6.13
C ASP A 41 -9.65 -18.87 4.70
N GLU A 42 -10.46 -17.83 4.52
CA GLU A 42 -10.67 -17.16 3.23
C GLU A 42 -9.34 -16.58 2.69
N THR A 43 -8.57 -15.91 3.55
CA THR A 43 -7.25 -15.35 3.19
C THR A 43 -6.25 -16.45 2.82
N ARG A 44 -6.25 -17.56 3.56
CA ARG A 44 -5.40 -18.73 3.28
C ARG A 44 -5.72 -19.35 1.92
N GLU A 45 -7.00 -19.49 1.59
CA GLU A 45 -7.43 -20.03 0.30
C GLU A 45 -7.05 -19.10 -0.86
N GLU A 46 -7.15 -17.78 -0.70
CA GLU A 46 -6.69 -16.82 -1.71
C GLU A 46 -5.17 -16.88 -1.92
N LEU A 47 -4.40 -16.99 -0.83
CA LEU A 47 -2.95 -17.13 -0.91
C LEU A 47 -2.53 -18.43 -1.61
N GLU A 48 -3.24 -19.53 -1.35
CA GLU A 48 -3.00 -20.82 -2.02
C GLU A 48 -3.24 -20.72 -3.53
N LYS A 49 -4.32 -20.05 -3.97
CA LYS A 49 -4.59 -19.78 -5.39
C LYS A 49 -3.54 -18.87 -6.05
N VAL A 50 -2.93 -17.96 -5.28
CA VAL A 50 -1.82 -17.14 -5.79
C VAL A 50 -0.56 -17.99 -5.92
N LEU A 51 -0.29 -18.86 -4.96
CA LEU A 51 0.89 -19.72 -4.92
C LEU A 51 0.87 -20.74 -6.06
N GLU A 52 -0.26 -21.41 -6.31
CA GLU A 52 -0.45 -22.31 -7.46
C GLU A 52 -0.22 -21.57 -8.80
N ARG A 53 -0.65 -20.32 -8.90
CA ARG A 53 -0.45 -19.51 -10.11
C ARG A 53 1.01 -19.17 -10.32
N VAL A 54 1.74 -18.90 -9.25
CA VAL A 54 3.19 -18.63 -9.29
C VAL A 54 3.95 -19.90 -9.66
N GLU A 55 3.62 -21.05 -9.07
CA GLU A 55 4.20 -22.35 -9.43
C GLU A 55 3.97 -22.67 -10.92
N HIS A 56 2.74 -22.49 -11.41
CA HIS A 56 2.45 -22.69 -12.83
C HIS A 56 3.27 -21.75 -13.75
N ILE A 57 3.55 -20.52 -13.33
CA ILE A 57 4.41 -19.60 -14.08
C ILE A 57 5.87 -20.08 -14.07
N TYR A 58 6.36 -20.59 -12.94
CA TYR A 58 7.70 -21.16 -12.82
C TYR A 58 7.88 -22.43 -13.67
N ASP A 59 6.91 -23.35 -13.64
CA ASP A 59 6.95 -24.57 -14.45
C ASP A 59 6.90 -24.24 -15.95
N SER A 60 6.09 -23.26 -16.35
CA SER A 60 6.08 -22.75 -17.72
C SER A 60 7.42 -22.13 -18.12
N TYR A 61 8.09 -21.44 -17.18
CA TYR A 61 9.41 -20.86 -17.38
C TYR A 61 10.49 -21.92 -17.56
N GLU A 62 10.58 -22.93 -16.70
CA GLU A 62 11.58 -24.00 -16.84
C GLU A 62 11.42 -24.76 -18.15
N ASN A 63 10.18 -25.12 -18.51
CA ASN A 63 9.90 -25.79 -19.78
C ASN A 63 10.29 -24.93 -21.00
N SER A 64 10.12 -23.60 -20.92
CA SER A 64 10.53 -22.68 -21.99
C SER A 64 12.07 -22.51 -22.07
N MET A 65 12.74 -22.53 -20.93
CA MET A 65 14.20 -22.37 -20.81
C MET A 65 14.93 -23.63 -21.30
N GLU A 66 14.38 -24.81 -21.02
CA GLU A 66 14.94 -26.10 -21.43
C GLU A 66 14.95 -26.25 -22.97
N LEU A 67 13.91 -25.72 -23.65
CA LEU A 67 13.84 -25.67 -25.11
C LEU A 67 14.94 -24.77 -25.72
N ILE A 68 15.27 -23.66 -25.05
CA ILE A 68 16.29 -22.69 -25.46
C ILE A 68 17.70 -23.25 -25.21
N PHE A 69 17.92 -23.90 -24.08
CA PHE A 69 19.22 -24.49 -23.74
C PHE A 69 19.59 -25.67 -24.64
N GLN A 70 18.61 -26.48 -25.04
CA GLN A 70 18.82 -27.58 -26.00
C GLN A 70 19.18 -27.10 -27.41
N THR A 71 18.77 -25.89 -27.79
CA THR A 71 19.10 -25.29 -29.11
C THR A 71 20.38 -24.43 -29.11
N GLN A 72 20.90 -24.03 -27.94
CA GLN A 72 21.98 -23.05 -27.82
C GLN A 72 23.40 -23.60 -27.93
N HIS A 73 23.62 -24.92 -27.93
CA HIS A 73 24.98 -25.45 -27.84
C HIS A 73 25.86 -25.32 -29.10
N ASN A 74 25.42 -24.69 -30.20
CA ASN A 74 26.25 -24.56 -31.42
C ASN A 74 25.91 -23.43 -32.43
N ALA A 75 25.27 -22.30 -32.06
CA ALA A 75 24.84 -21.31 -33.07
C ALA A 75 25.38 -19.89 -32.87
N ASN A 76 25.91 -19.30 -33.94
CA ASN A 76 26.16 -17.86 -34.05
C ASN A 76 24.80 -17.14 -33.96
N MET A 77 24.58 -16.32 -32.93
CA MET A 77 23.29 -15.67 -32.70
C MET A 77 23.47 -14.18 -32.44
N GLU A 78 22.64 -13.35 -33.07
CA GLU A 78 22.68 -11.89 -32.96
C GLU A 78 21.27 -11.36 -32.65
N TYR A 79 21.17 -10.46 -31.66
CA TYR A 79 19.90 -9.88 -31.24
C TYR A 79 19.67 -8.55 -31.95
N VAL A 80 18.44 -8.34 -32.40
CA VAL A 80 18.04 -7.13 -33.14
C VAL A 80 16.79 -6.54 -32.48
N ASN A 81 16.70 -5.21 -32.40
CA ASN A 81 15.66 -4.55 -31.64
C ASN A 81 14.28 -4.66 -32.30
N ASP A 82 14.24 -4.52 -33.63
CA ASP A 82 13.03 -4.61 -34.41
C ASP A 82 13.27 -5.17 -35.82
N ILE A 83 12.19 -5.39 -36.56
CA ILE A 83 12.25 -6.02 -37.89
C ILE A 83 12.86 -5.07 -38.95
N ASN A 84 12.82 -3.76 -38.70
CA ASN A 84 13.34 -2.75 -39.61
C ASN A 84 14.87 -2.70 -39.58
N GLU A 85 15.45 -2.79 -38.38
CA GLU A 85 16.91 -2.90 -38.19
C GLU A 85 17.45 -4.18 -38.85
N LEU A 86 16.71 -5.30 -38.76
CA LEU A 86 17.08 -6.53 -39.47
C LEU A 86 17.01 -6.33 -41.00
N GLU A 87 16.01 -5.62 -41.49
CA GLU A 87 15.86 -5.31 -42.92
C GLU A 87 17.00 -4.44 -43.44
N GLU A 88 17.47 -3.45 -42.66
CA GLU A 88 18.64 -2.63 -43.00
C GLU A 88 19.93 -3.45 -43.05
N ILE A 89 20.14 -4.34 -42.06
CA ILE A 89 21.29 -5.25 -42.03
C ILE A 89 21.28 -6.21 -43.22
N MET A 90 20.09 -6.67 -43.65
CA MET A 90 19.91 -7.52 -44.82
C MET A 90 20.02 -6.79 -46.18
N LYS A 91 19.83 -5.46 -46.20
CA LYS A 91 20.05 -4.63 -47.40
C LYS A 91 21.53 -4.34 -47.66
N ASP A 92 22.38 -4.38 -46.63
CA ASP A 92 23.83 -4.26 -46.75
C ASP A 92 24.46 -5.54 -47.36
N GLN A 93 24.92 -5.43 -48.61
CA GLN A 93 25.51 -6.53 -49.38
C GLN A 93 26.78 -7.13 -48.73
N ILE A 94 27.54 -6.35 -47.96
CA ILE A 94 28.79 -6.79 -47.33
C ILE A 94 28.45 -7.58 -46.05
N LYS A 95 27.58 -7.02 -45.20
CA LYS A 95 27.12 -7.68 -43.97
C LYS A 95 26.34 -8.95 -44.28
N LYS A 96 25.44 -8.92 -45.27
CA LYS A 96 24.70 -10.10 -45.73
C LYS A 96 25.62 -11.25 -46.13
N ARG A 97 26.71 -11.00 -46.87
CA ARG A 97 27.69 -12.05 -47.21
C ARG A 97 28.39 -12.62 -45.98
N LYS A 98 28.76 -11.77 -45.02
CA LYS A 98 29.39 -12.19 -43.76
C LYS A 98 28.45 -13.08 -42.92
N TYR A 99 27.18 -12.72 -42.82
CA TYR A 99 26.15 -13.47 -42.10
C TYR A 99 25.57 -14.67 -42.86
N GLN A 100 25.86 -14.81 -44.15
CA GLN A 100 25.59 -16.04 -44.90
C GLN A 100 26.74 -17.06 -44.77
N GLN A 101 27.97 -16.58 -44.53
CA GLN A 101 29.15 -17.45 -44.36
C GLN A 101 29.20 -18.12 -42.98
N GLY A 102 28.60 -17.51 -41.96
CA GLY A 102 28.31 -18.15 -40.66
C GLY A 102 26.80 -18.35 -40.53
N LEU A 103 26.35 -19.49 -40.03
CA LEU A 103 24.92 -19.75 -39.82
C LEU A 103 24.41 -18.87 -38.67
N THR A 104 24.05 -17.62 -38.95
CA THR A 104 23.66 -16.62 -37.95
C THR A 104 22.14 -16.55 -37.79
N ILE A 105 21.66 -16.79 -36.57
CA ILE A 105 20.24 -16.68 -36.21
C ILE A 105 19.98 -15.30 -35.63
N PHE A 106 19.00 -14.57 -36.18
CA PHE A 106 18.57 -13.27 -35.66
C PHE A 106 17.34 -13.44 -34.76
N ILE A 107 17.45 -13.03 -33.50
CA ILE A 107 16.28 -12.93 -32.60
C ILE A 107 15.84 -11.48 -32.54
N VAL A 108 14.64 -11.21 -33.08
CA VAL A 108 14.07 -9.88 -33.17
C VAL A 108 13.16 -9.59 -31.97
N GLY A 109 13.34 -8.43 -31.33
CA GLY A 109 12.43 -7.92 -30.30
C GLY A 109 12.58 -8.57 -28.91
N TYR A 110 13.54 -9.48 -28.73
CA TYR A 110 13.80 -10.13 -27.44
C TYR A 110 14.16 -9.12 -26.34
N GLU A 111 14.93 -8.09 -26.67
CA GLU A 111 15.30 -7.04 -25.73
C GLU A 111 14.07 -6.24 -25.24
N ASN A 112 13.13 -5.96 -26.15
CA ASN A 112 11.86 -5.30 -25.81
C ASN A 112 10.99 -6.17 -24.89
N VAL A 113 10.91 -7.47 -25.15
CA VAL A 113 10.19 -8.43 -24.30
C VAL A 113 10.85 -8.58 -22.93
N CYS A 114 12.18 -8.64 -22.88
CA CYS A 114 12.95 -8.63 -21.64
C CYS A 114 12.75 -7.33 -20.84
N GLY A 115 12.67 -6.18 -21.51
CA GLY A 115 12.36 -4.89 -20.88
C GLY A 115 10.94 -4.83 -20.28
N GLN A 116 9.94 -5.37 -20.99
CA GLN A 116 8.58 -5.51 -20.45
C GLN A 116 8.55 -6.48 -19.26
N ARG A 117 9.31 -7.58 -19.33
CA ARG A 117 9.44 -8.56 -18.26
C ARG A 117 10.13 -7.99 -17.02
N LEU A 118 11.15 -7.15 -17.20
CA LEU A 118 11.81 -6.44 -16.10
C LEU A 118 10.84 -5.50 -15.38
N LYS A 119 10.02 -4.75 -16.12
CA LYS A 119 8.99 -3.89 -15.53
C LYS A 119 7.95 -4.69 -14.75
N LEU A 120 7.54 -5.86 -15.26
CA LEU A 120 6.61 -6.73 -14.54
C LEU A 120 7.23 -7.26 -13.24
N LEU A 121 8.49 -7.73 -13.28
CA LEU A 121 9.23 -8.16 -12.09
C LEU A 121 9.42 -7.02 -11.09
N GLN A 122 9.65 -5.79 -11.56
CA GLN A 122 9.71 -4.61 -10.71
C GLN A 122 8.37 -4.33 -10.04
N HIS A 123 7.25 -4.38 -10.76
CA HIS A 123 5.92 -4.20 -10.17
C HIS A 123 5.57 -5.31 -9.17
N VAL A 124 5.95 -6.56 -9.44
CA VAL A 124 5.75 -7.68 -8.50
C VAL A 124 6.62 -7.48 -7.25
N ASN A 125 7.86 -7.04 -7.42
CA ASN A 125 8.74 -6.72 -6.30
C ASN A 125 8.21 -5.51 -5.50
N GLU A 126 7.69 -4.48 -6.15
CA GLU A 126 7.02 -3.35 -5.51
C GLU A 126 5.79 -3.83 -4.71
N PHE A 127 4.95 -4.67 -5.29
CA PHE A 127 3.81 -5.28 -4.60
C PHE A 127 4.25 -6.04 -3.34
N PHE A 128 5.30 -6.86 -3.44
CA PHE A 128 5.82 -7.56 -2.27
C PHE A 128 6.43 -6.60 -1.26
N MET A 129 7.19 -5.59 -1.67
CA MET A 129 7.78 -4.61 -0.75
C MET A 129 6.74 -3.70 -0.07
N GLU A 130 5.63 -3.41 -0.75
CA GLU A 130 4.49 -2.66 -0.20
C GLU A 130 3.72 -3.49 0.82
N ASN A 131 3.56 -4.80 0.58
CA ASN A 131 2.84 -5.71 1.48
C ASN A 131 3.75 -6.44 2.49
N SER A 132 5.08 -6.38 2.35
CA SER A 132 6.05 -6.99 3.26
C SER A 132 6.51 -6.04 4.37
N LYS A 133 6.07 -4.77 4.36
CA LYS A 133 6.14 -3.98 5.59
C LYS A 133 5.23 -4.70 6.57
N SER A 134 5.88 -5.41 7.50
CA SER A 134 5.26 -6.06 8.64
C SER A 134 4.11 -5.20 9.10
N VAL A 135 2.92 -5.75 9.03
CA VAL A 135 1.79 -5.33 9.85
C VAL A 135 2.36 -5.32 11.27
N GLU A 136 2.80 -4.13 11.72
CA GLU A 136 3.22 -3.95 13.10
C GLU A 136 2.01 -4.40 13.92
N GLU A 137 2.21 -5.28 14.91
CA GLU A 137 1.14 -5.89 15.71
C GLU A 137 0.18 -4.85 16.34
N GLU A 138 0.55 -3.57 16.34
CA GLU A 138 -0.27 -2.44 16.78
C GLU A 138 -1.42 -2.05 15.83
N ASP A 139 -1.33 -2.33 14.52
CA ASP A 139 -2.37 -1.95 13.54
C ASP A 139 -3.41 -3.06 13.29
N TRP A 140 -3.24 -4.25 13.90
CA TRP A 140 -4.22 -5.35 13.78
C TRP A 140 -5.52 -5.09 14.56
N PHE A 141 -5.45 -4.21 15.56
CA PHE A 141 -6.62 -3.76 16.28
C PHE A 141 -7.12 -2.50 15.58
N PRO A 142 -8.21 -2.56 14.78
CA PRO A 142 -8.93 -1.34 14.49
C PRO A 142 -9.18 -0.69 15.85
N LYS A 143 -8.69 0.55 16.05
CA LYS A 143 -9.06 1.34 17.22
C LYS A 143 -10.58 1.34 17.18
N THR A 144 -11.19 0.51 18.01
CA THR A 144 -12.63 0.51 18.22
C THR A 144 -12.98 1.97 18.43
N PRO A 145 -13.99 2.51 17.72
CA PRO A 145 -14.45 3.87 17.97
C PRO A 145 -14.51 4.04 19.48
N ASP A 146 -13.99 5.15 19.99
CA ASP A 146 -13.98 5.48 21.41
C ASP A 146 -15.44 5.70 21.84
N LEU A 147 -16.15 4.57 21.92
CA LEU A 147 -17.52 4.41 22.34
C LEU A 147 -17.40 4.34 23.84
N ASP A 148 -17.69 5.46 24.47
CA ASP A 148 -17.88 5.51 25.91
C ASP A 148 -19.00 4.53 26.26
N LEU A 149 -18.59 3.34 26.71
CA LEU A 149 -19.49 2.23 27.04
C LEU A 149 -20.37 2.60 28.23
N ASP A 150 -19.92 3.53 29.08
CA ASP A 150 -20.69 4.03 30.22
C ASP A 150 -21.82 4.94 29.71
N ASP A 151 -21.54 5.85 28.77
CA ASP A 151 -22.57 6.65 28.07
C ASP A 151 -23.56 5.75 27.29
N ALA A 152 -23.06 4.71 26.62
CA ALA A 152 -23.91 3.76 25.88
C ALA A 152 -24.80 2.96 26.83
N ALA A 153 -24.25 2.49 27.97
CA ALA A 153 -25.00 1.80 29.00
C ALA A 153 -26.05 2.71 29.64
N GLU A 154 -25.71 3.97 29.96
CA GLU A 154 -26.65 4.93 30.51
C GLU A 154 -27.80 5.23 29.53
N ASN A 155 -27.50 5.35 28.23
CA ASN A 155 -28.53 5.52 27.20
C ASN A 155 -29.43 4.30 27.04
N ILE A 156 -28.88 3.09 27.19
CA ILE A 156 -29.65 1.83 27.17
C ILE A 156 -30.56 1.75 28.41
N ASP A 157 -30.04 2.04 29.61
CA ASP A 157 -30.82 2.04 30.84
C ASP A 157 -31.93 3.10 30.81
N GLN A 158 -31.65 4.31 30.32
CA GLN A 158 -32.67 5.33 30.13
C GLN A 158 -33.73 4.90 29.11
N SER A 159 -33.35 4.17 28.07
CA SER A 159 -34.28 3.65 27.07
C SER A 159 -35.13 2.50 27.62
N LEU A 160 -34.55 1.61 28.41
CA LEU A 160 -35.25 0.52 29.09
C LEU A 160 -36.24 1.05 30.13
N ASN A 161 -35.83 2.03 30.95
CA ASN A 161 -36.72 2.69 31.91
C ASN A 161 -37.90 3.39 31.20
N LYS A 162 -37.64 4.09 30.08
CA LYS A 162 -38.71 4.69 29.28
C LYS A 162 -39.64 3.64 28.66
N ALA A 163 -39.09 2.50 28.23
CA ALA A 163 -39.89 1.39 27.69
C ALA A 163 -40.75 0.74 28.77
N GLU A 164 -40.24 0.58 29.99
CA GLU A 164 -40.98 0.10 31.16
C GLU A 164 -42.10 1.08 31.54
N ASP A 165 -41.80 2.38 31.62
CA ASP A 165 -42.80 3.42 31.88
C ASP A 165 -43.91 3.42 30.82
N LEU A 166 -43.56 3.27 29.54
CA LEU A 166 -44.53 3.16 28.46
C LEU A 166 -45.35 1.88 28.53
N ALA A 167 -44.74 0.75 28.91
CA ALA A 167 -45.43 -0.53 29.10
C ALA A 167 -46.42 -0.46 30.27
N ASN A 168 -46.01 0.15 31.38
CA ASN A 168 -46.87 0.42 32.53
C ASN A 168 -48.02 1.34 32.14
N ARG A 169 -47.74 2.42 31.40
CA ARG A 169 -48.76 3.34 30.91
C ARG A 169 -49.73 2.66 29.95
N LEU A 170 -49.25 1.77 29.09
CA LEU A 170 -50.09 0.97 28.20
C LEU A 170 -50.96 -0.01 29.00
N GLY A 171 -50.41 -0.60 30.06
CA GLY A 171 -51.14 -1.43 31.02
C GLY A 171 -52.27 -0.66 31.73
N GLU A 172 -51.97 0.55 32.22
CA GLU A 172 -52.95 1.46 32.81
C GLU A 172 -54.05 1.83 31.82
N ILE A 173 -53.70 2.24 30.59
CA ILE A 173 -54.66 2.58 29.55
C ILE A 173 -55.54 1.38 29.19
N ASN A 174 -54.97 0.17 29.13
CA ASN A 174 -55.72 -1.04 28.86
C ASN A 174 -56.68 -1.37 30.02
N GLN A 175 -56.23 -1.25 31.26
CA GLN A 175 -57.05 -1.41 32.45
C GLN A 175 -58.19 -0.38 32.48
N GLU A 176 -57.90 0.89 32.16
CA GLU A 176 -58.89 1.96 32.03
C GLU A 176 -59.90 1.67 30.91
N MET A 177 -59.45 1.17 29.76
CA MET A 177 -60.32 0.83 28.64
C MET A 177 -61.24 -0.36 28.96
N VAL A 178 -60.72 -1.39 29.61
CA VAL A 178 -61.49 -2.57 30.07
C VAL A 178 -62.47 -2.17 31.17
N ASN A 179 -62.05 -1.34 32.12
CA ASN A 179 -62.91 -0.80 33.17
C ASN A 179 -63.99 0.12 32.57
N TRP A 180 -63.63 0.93 31.59
CA TRP A 180 -64.56 1.80 30.88
C TRP A 180 -65.57 0.98 30.09
N LEU A 181 -65.14 -0.04 29.33
CA LEU A 181 -66.01 -0.96 28.60
C LEU A 181 -66.91 -1.79 29.52
N SER A 182 -66.37 -2.31 30.64
CA SER A 182 -67.14 -3.04 31.65
C SER A 182 -68.14 -2.12 32.35
N ASN A 183 -67.72 -0.95 32.83
CA ASN A 183 -68.62 0.01 33.47
C ASN A 183 -69.62 0.61 32.48
N TYR A 184 -69.28 0.72 31.19
CA TYR A 184 -70.18 1.17 30.14
C TYR A 184 -71.21 0.09 29.77
N ALA A 185 -70.78 -1.17 29.64
CA ALA A 185 -71.65 -2.32 29.44
C ALA A 185 -72.60 -2.53 30.64
N ILE A 186 -72.13 -2.23 31.85
CA ILE A 186 -72.91 -2.32 33.10
C ILE A 186 -73.81 -1.09 33.30
N ASN A 187 -73.40 0.14 32.94
CA ASN A 187 -74.11 1.35 33.34
C ASN A 187 -75.04 2.03 32.31
N LYS A 188 -75.28 1.52 31.08
CA LYS A 188 -76.49 1.83 30.26
C LYS A 188 -76.41 1.28 28.82
N ALA A 189 -77.38 0.56 28.25
CA ALA A 189 -78.84 0.78 28.21
C ALA A 189 -79.30 2.24 28.00
N SER A 190 -78.45 3.15 27.49
CA SER A 190 -78.86 4.54 27.18
C SER A 190 -78.11 5.13 25.98
N SER A 191 -78.91 5.54 25.01
CA SER A 191 -78.57 6.20 23.74
C SER A 191 -77.52 7.33 23.82
N LYS A 192 -77.44 8.08 24.93
CA LYS A 192 -76.46 9.19 25.08
C LYS A 192 -75.01 8.73 25.30
N GLY A 193 -74.80 7.57 25.93
CA GLY A 193 -73.46 7.01 26.12
C GLY A 193 -72.85 6.52 24.80
N LYS A 194 -73.68 5.88 23.97
CA LYS A 194 -73.29 5.35 22.66
C LYS A 194 -72.74 6.43 21.73
N LYS A 195 -73.38 7.61 21.74
CA LYS A 195 -72.98 8.73 20.89
C LYS A 195 -71.65 9.38 21.31
N LYS A 196 -71.30 9.35 22.60
CA LYS A 196 -69.97 9.81 23.08
C LYS A 196 -68.89 8.79 22.74
N LEU A 197 -69.23 7.50 22.81
CA LEU A 197 -68.34 6.40 22.45
C LEU A 197 -68.02 6.40 20.96
N GLU A 198 -69.04 6.52 20.11
CA GLU A 198 -68.86 6.65 18.65
C GLU A 198 -67.95 7.85 18.33
N LYS A 199 -68.13 9.00 18.98
CA LYS A 199 -67.22 10.15 18.80
C LYS A 199 -65.79 9.89 19.26
N ALA A 200 -65.61 9.22 20.40
CA ALA A 200 -64.28 8.88 20.91
C ALA A 200 -63.58 7.85 20.00
N LEU A 201 -64.34 6.89 19.47
CA LEU A 201 -63.86 5.86 18.56
C LEU A 201 -63.53 6.44 17.18
N GLU A 202 -64.33 7.36 16.65
CA GLU A 202 -64.03 8.08 15.41
C GLU A 202 -62.74 8.91 15.56
N LYS A 203 -62.60 9.62 16.69
CA LYS A 203 -61.40 10.40 16.97
C LYS A 203 -60.16 9.51 17.12
N ALA A 204 -60.27 8.39 17.84
CA ALA A 204 -59.18 7.43 17.96
C ALA A 204 -58.79 6.85 16.58
N LYS A 205 -59.76 6.65 15.69
CA LYS A 205 -59.52 6.18 14.33
C LYS A 205 -58.82 7.23 13.45
N GLU A 206 -59.20 8.51 13.56
CA GLU A 206 -58.51 9.62 12.91
C GLU A 206 -57.07 9.77 13.43
N ASP A 207 -56.88 9.73 14.75
CA ASP A 207 -55.57 9.82 15.39
C ASP A 207 -54.66 8.65 14.97
N LEU A 208 -55.21 7.44 14.88
CA LEU A 208 -54.47 6.25 14.45
C LEU A 208 -54.12 6.29 12.95
N GLY A 209 -55.02 6.84 12.12
CA GLY A 209 -54.71 7.12 10.71
C GLY A 209 -53.57 8.11 10.54
N SER A 210 -53.62 9.23 11.27
CA SER A 210 -52.56 10.26 11.30
C SER A 210 -51.23 9.70 11.80
N LEU A 211 -51.25 8.86 12.84
CA LEU A 211 -50.05 8.22 13.36
C LEU A 211 -49.46 7.22 12.37
N SER A 212 -50.30 6.46 11.67
CA SER A 212 -49.87 5.51 10.63
C SER A 212 -49.22 6.23 9.45
N GLU A 213 -49.74 7.38 9.04
CA GLU A 213 -49.18 8.18 7.95
C GLU A 213 -47.81 8.77 8.36
N LYS A 214 -47.70 9.29 9.59
CA LYS A 214 -46.40 9.74 10.14
C LYS A 214 -45.38 8.62 10.24
N LEU A 215 -45.79 7.44 10.69
CA LEU A 215 -44.92 6.27 10.78
C LEU A 215 -44.41 5.87 9.39
N HIS A 216 -45.29 5.86 8.39
CA HIS A 216 -44.92 5.53 7.03
C HIS A 216 -43.92 6.55 6.44
N ASN A 217 -44.15 7.84 6.66
CA ASN A 217 -43.21 8.88 6.21
C ASN A 217 -41.85 8.77 6.90
N LEU A 218 -41.82 8.45 8.21
CA LEU A 218 -40.57 8.21 8.93
C LEU A 218 -39.82 6.98 8.41
N GLN A 219 -40.53 5.93 7.99
CA GLN A 219 -39.90 4.75 7.37
C GLN A 219 -39.25 5.11 6.04
N LEU A 220 -39.93 5.88 5.18
CA LEU A 220 -39.36 6.36 3.92
C LEU A 220 -38.14 7.25 4.15
N ASP A 221 -38.21 8.18 5.09
CA ASP A 221 -37.08 9.03 5.46
C ASP A 221 -35.89 8.21 5.98
N LEU A 222 -36.17 7.13 6.74
CA LEU A 222 -35.12 6.23 7.25
C LEU A 222 -34.43 5.48 6.10
N GLU A 223 -35.19 4.92 5.16
CA GLU A 223 -34.64 4.24 3.97
C GLU A 223 -33.78 5.20 3.13
N ASP A 224 -34.22 6.43 2.93
CA ASP A 224 -33.47 7.47 2.23
C ASP A 224 -32.16 7.83 2.95
N LYS A 225 -32.17 7.87 4.29
CA LYS A 225 -31.00 8.13 5.11
C LYS A 225 -30.03 6.96 5.08
N GLU A 226 -30.52 5.73 5.11
CA GLU A 226 -29.73 4.52 5.01
C GLU A 226 -29.02 4.43 3.65
N SER A 227 -29.71 4.76 2.55
CA SER A 227 -29.09 4.86 1.23
C SER A 227 -27.96 5.91 1.21
N LYS A 228 -28.18 7.11 1.76
CA LYS A 228 -27.15 8.16 1.83
C LYS A 228 -25.96 7.75 2.69
N TYR A 229 -26.20 7.01 3.76
CA TYR A 229 -25.15 6.49 4.63
C TYR A 229 -24.27 5.46 3.90
N GLN A 230 -24.88 4.54 3.14
CA GLN A 230 -24.16 3.58 2.31
C GLN A 230 -23.28 4.28 1.24
N ASP A 231 -23.79 5.34 0.61
CA ASP A 231 -23.01 6.13 -0.36
C ASP A 231 -21.84 6.87 0.29
N LEU A 232 -22.04 7.40 1.51
CA LEU A 232 -20.98 8.03 2.29
C LEU A 232 -19.89 7.04 2.69
N LEU A 233 -20.25 5.82 3.10
CA LEU A 233 -19.28 4.77 3.41
C LEU A 233 -18.41 4.42 2.20
N LYS A 234 -19.01 4.23 1.01
CA LYS A 234 -18.25 3.99 -0.23
C LYS A 234 -17.32 5.15 -0.58
N MET A 235 -17.77 6.39 -0.41
CA MET A 235 -16.91 7.56 -0.60
C MET A 235 -15.75 7.60 0.39
N LEU A 236 -15.99 7.23 1.65
CA LEU A 236 -14.96 7.16 2.69
C LEU A 236 -13.90 6.11 2.36
N GLU A 237 -14.31 4.92 1.93
CA GLU A 237 -13.40 3.86 1.48
C GLU A 237 -12.51 4.33 0.33
N ASN A 238 -13.10 4.96 -0.69
CA ASN A 238 -12.35 5.51 -1.83
C ASN A 238 -11.35 6.59 -1.40
N LYS A 239 -11.76 7.51 -0.52
CA LYS A 239 -10.89 8.56 0.02
C LYS A 239 -9.74 7.99 0.84
N ASN A 240 -9.98 6.93 1.59
CA ASN A 240 -8.96 6.26 2.40
C ASN A 240 -7.91 5.59 1.50
N LEU A 241 -8.37 4.92 0.44
CA LEU A 241 -7.51 4.29 -0.57
C LEU A 241 -6.66 5.33 -1.32
N GLU A 242 -7.24 6.49 -1.66
CA GLU A 242 -6.50 7.61 -2.26
C GLU A 242 -5.44 8.18 -1.30
N THR A 243 -5.78 8.32 -0.02
CA THR A 243 -4.86 8.78 1.02
C THR A 243 -3.67 7.84 1.18
N GLN A 244 -3.91 6.52 1.17
CA GLN A 244 -2.84 5.52 1.18
C GLN A 244 -1.91 5.66 -0.03
N LYS A 245 -2.46 5.85 -1.25
CA LYS A 245 -1.64 6.07 -2.45
C LYS A 245 -0.73 7.29 -2.32
N TYR A 246 -1.25 8.42 -1.84
CA TYR A 246 -0.44 9.62 -1.63
C TYR A 246 0.64 9.41 -0.56
N LYS A 247 0.32 8.70 0.52
CA LYS A 247 1.29 8.36 1.58
C LYS A 247 2.43 7.50 1.03
N THR A 248 2.10 6.45 0.25
CA THR A 248 3.10 5.59 -0.40
C THR A 248 3.97 6.38 -1.38
N ALA A 249 3.36 7.21 -2.23
CA ALA A 249 4.11 8.07 -3.17
C ALA A 249 5.06 9.04 -2.44
N ALA A 250 4.63 9.61 -1.31
CA ALA A 250 5.46 10.49 -0.49
C ALA A 250 6.66 9.75 0.12
N GLU A 251 6.45 8.52 0.62
CA GLU A 251 7.53 7.67 1.14
C GLU A 251 8.54 7.27 0.05
N ILE A 252 8.06 6.91 -1.14
CA ILE A 252 8.95 6.62 -2.30
C ILE A 252 9.76 7.86 -2.68
N ALA A 253 9.12 9.03 -2.76
CA ALA A 253 9.81 10.28 -3.08
C ALA A 253 10.87 10.62 -2.02
N LYS A 254 10.56 10.42 -0.74
CA LYS A 254 11.49 10.64 0.38
C LYS A 254 12.70 9.72 0.28
N LYS A 255 12.51 8.43 0.00
CA LYS A 255 13.61 7.48 -0.20
C LYS A 255 14.49 7.87 -1.38
N LYS A 256 13.88 8.28 -2.50
CA LYS A 256 14.62 8.73 -3.69
C LYS A 256 15.44 10.00 -3.43
N ILE A 257 14.91 10.93 -2.64
CA ILE A 257 15.65 12.13 -2.22
C ILE A 257 16.88 11.73 -1.38
N GLN A 258 16.73 10.75 -0.48
CA GLN A 258 17.85 10.25 0.33
C GLN A 258 18.94 9.60 -0.53
N GLU A 259 18.58 8.72 -1.48
CA GLU A 259 19.54 8.08 -2.40
C GLU A 259 20.29 9.12 -3.28
N LEU A 260 19.57 10.14 -3.74
CA LEU A 260 20.17 11.25 -4.48
C LEU A 260 21.14 12.06 -3.61
N GLN A 261 20.79 12.30 -2.34
CA GLN A 261 21.65 13.01 -1.40
C GLN A 261 22.96 12.24 -1.14
N GLU A 262 22.88 10.94 -0.90
CA GLU A 262 24.06 10.07 -0.73
C GLU A 262 24.96 10.08 -1.98
N THR A 263 24.35 10.07 -3.17
CA THR A 263 25.09 10.14 -4.44
C THR A 263 25.79 11.49 -4.61
N VAL A 264 25.11 12.60 -4.25
CA VAL A 264 25.69 13.94 -4.29
C VAL A 264 26.89 14.04 -3.35
N ASP A 265 26.78 13.52 -2.14
CA ASP A 265 27.87 13.59 -1.15
C ASP A 265 29.06 12.71 -1.55
N LYS A 266 28.81 11.52 -2.13
CA LYS A 266 29.86 10.68 -2.73
C LYS A 266 30.57 11.38 -3.89
N ASN A 267 29.82 12.06 -4.76
CA ASN A 267 30.40 12.78 -5.89
C ASN A 267 31.21 14.01 -5.44
N LYS A 268 30.76 14.72 -4.41
CA LYS A 268 31.55 15.81 -3.80
C LYS A 268 32.89 15.29 -3.28
N SER A 269 32.88 14.19 -2.52
CA SER A 269 34.10 13.57 -1.99
C SER A 269 35.07 13.17 -3.11
N LYS A 270 34.58 12.51 -4.18
CA LYS A 270 35.40 12.18 -5.36
C LYS A 270 35.96 13.43 -6.06
N THR A 271 35.16 14.49 -6.16
CA THR A 271 35.58 15.75 -6.78
C THR A 271 36.72 16.40 -5.98
N GLU A 272 36.66 16.36 -4.64
CA GLU A 272 37.74 16.84 -3.78
C GLU A 272 39.00 15.98 -3.90
N GLU A 273 38.86 14.66 -4.01
CA GLU A 273 39.98 13.75 -4.22
C GLU A 273 40.70 14.04 -5.54
N VAL A 274 39.95 14.14 -6.65
CA VAL A 274 40.50 14.49 -7.97
C VAL A 274 41.19 15.86 -7.95
N LYS A 275 40.61 16.86 -7.25
CA LYS A 275 41.26 18.17 -7.09
C LYS A 275 42.62 18.03 -6.39
N ARG A 276 42.71 17.26 -5.30
CA ARG A 276 43.97 17.02 -4.60
C ARG A 276 45.00 16.28 -5.47
N GLU A 277 44.56 15.33 -6.29
CA GLU A 277 45.44 14.63 -7.22
C GLU A 277 45.99 15.56 -8.30
N ILE A 278 45.14 16.42 -8.87
CA ILE A 278 45.56 17.44 -9.86
C ILE A 278 46.58 18.41 -9.23
N GLU A 279 46.33 18.88 -8.01
CA GLU A 279 47.25 19.77 -7.29
C GLU A 279 48.62 19.12 -7.09
N LYS A 280 48.66 17.86 -6.61
CA LYS A 280 49.91 17.10 -6.46
C LYS A 280 50.61 16.86 -7.80
N PHE A 281 49.86 16.57 -8.86
CA PHE A 281 50.43 16.37 -10.18
C PHE A 281 51.07 17.65 -10.72
N HIS A 282 50.39 18.80 -10.59
CA HIS A 282 50.94 20.10 -10.96
C HIS A 282 52.19 20.45 -10.15
N GLU A 283 52.18 20.21 -8.83
CA GLU A 283 53.35 20.44 -7.98
C GLU A 283 54.54 19.58 -8.42
N THR A 284 54.29 18.30 -8.72
CA THR A 284 55.32 17.38 -9.23
C THR A 284 55.88 17.85 -10.58
N GLN A 285 55.03 18.32 -11.51
CA GLN A 285 55.49 18.86 -12.79
C GLN A 285 56.33 20.12 -12.60
N ILE A 286 55.92 21.04 -11.73
CA ILE A 286 56.66 22.28 -11.46
C ILE A 286 58.05 21.94 -10.91
N VAL A 287 58.14 20.99 -9.97
CA VAL A 287 59.43 20.52 -9.42
C VAL A 287 60.29 19.91 -10.52
N ALA A 288 59.74 19.02 -11.35
CA ALA A 288 60.48 18.37 -12.43
C ALA A 288 61.02 19.38 -13.46
N ILE A 289 60.21 20.36 -13.88
CA ILE A 289 60.63 21.42 -14.80
C ILE A 289 61.72 22.30 -14.17
N THR A 290 61.55 22.67 -12.89
CA THR A 290 62.54 23.50 -12.18
C THR A 290 63.88 22.78 -12.05
N GLN A 291 63.87 21.48 -11.75
CA GLN A 291 65.08 20.65 -11.69
C GLN A 291 65.74 20.48 -13.06
N ALA A 292 64.96 20.23 -14.11
CA ALA A 292 65.47 20.13 -15.48
C ALA A 292 66.13 21.45 -15.93
N HIS A 293 65.46 22.58 -15.70
CA HIS A 293 66.00 23.90 -16.02
C HIS A 293 67.28 24.22 -15.22
N ALA A 294 67.33 23.86 -13.93
CA ALA A 294 68.54 24.03 -13.12
C ALA A 294 69.72 23.20 -13.69
N ALA A 295 69.46 21.94 -14.08
CA ALA A 295 70.46 21.08 -14.69
C ALA A 295 70.95 21.62 -16.05
N GLU A 296 70.06 22.16 -16.88
CA GLU A 296 70.41 22.81 -18.16
C GLU A 296 71.27 24.07 -17.96
N VAL A 297 70.92 24.91 -16.98
CA VAL A 297 71.70 26.12 -16.65
C VAL A 297 73.10 25.74 -16.17
N ASP A 298 73.23 24.72 -15.33
CA ASP A 298 74.53 24.26 -14.85
C ASP A 298 75.36 23.62 -15.97
N ALA A 299 74.73 22.87 -16.88
CA ALA A 299 75.39 22.37 -18.09
C ALA A 299 75.91 23.50 -18.98
N MET A 300 75.08 24.51 -19.26
CA MET A 300 75.48 25.69 -20.04
C MET A 300 76.63 26.47 -19.39
N LYS A 301 76.62 26.64 -18.06
CA LYS A 301 77.73 27.29 -17.36
C LYS A 301 79.04 26.51 -17.53
N ASN A 302 78.98 25.19 -17.39
CA ASN A 302 80.16 24.33 -17.56
C ASN A 302 80.71 24.41 -18.98
N GLU A 303 79.84 24.38 -20.00
CA GLU A 303 80.24 24.56 -21.41
C GLU A 303 80.88 25.94 -21.65
N TYR A 304 80.26 27.02 -21.14
CA TYR A 304 80.82 28.37 -21.24
C TYR A 304 82.19 28.49 -20.56
N GLU A 305 82.38 27.88 -19.39
CA GLU A 305 83.67 27.85 -18.70
C GLU A 305 84.74 27.10 -19.48
N GLU A 306 84.38 25.98 -20.12
CA GLU A 306 85.28 25.26 -21.01
C GLU A 306 85.67 26.08 -22.25
N GLU A 307 84.71 26.76 -22.88
CA GLU A 307 84.97 27.64 -24.02
C GLU A 307 85.86 28.82 -23.62
N LEU A 308 85.62 29.44 -22.46
CA LEU A 308 86.47 30.49 -21.90
C LEU A 308 87.91 30.00 -21.65
N LYS A 309 88.08 28.77 -21.15
CA LYS A 309 89.41 28.17 -20.98
C LYS A 309 90.09 27.98 -22.34
N LYS A 310 89.39 27.45 -23.35
CA LYS A 310 89.91 27.26 -24.71
C LYS A 310 90.30 28.59 -25.37
N ALA A 311 89.47 29.63 -25.23
CA ALA A 311 89.71 30.97 -25.77
C ALA A 311 90.91 31.68 -25.12
N LYS A 312 91.12 31.48 -23.81
CA LYS A 312 92.30 31.98 -23.09
C LYS A 312 93.58 31.27 -23.55
N MET A 313 93.54 29.95 -23.77
CA MET A 313 94.71 29.22 -24.27
C MET A 313 95.13 29.66 -25.68
N THR A 314 94.17 29.97 -26.55
CA THR A 314 94.44 30.41 -27.93
C THR A 314 94.96 31.85 -28.03
N THR A 315 94.58 32.73 -27.10
CA THR A 315 95.12 34.11 -27.03
C THR A 315 96.52 34.19 -26.39
N THR A 316 96.97 33.16 -25.67
CA THR A 316 98.32 33.11 -25.05
C THR A 316 99.39 32.51 -25.99
N HIS A 317 99.04 32.15 -27.23
CA HIS A 317 99.94 31.59 -28.26
C HIS A 317 100.07 32.47 -29.52
N ARG A 318 99.74 33.76 -29.39
CA ARG A 318 100.03 34.81 -30.37
C ARG A 318 100.95 35.86 -29.73
#